data_AF-A0A939ZLA8-F1
#
_entry.id   AF-A0A939ZLA8-F1
#
_cell.length_a   1.000
_cell.length_b   1.000
_cell.length_c   1.000
_cell.angle_alpha   90.00
_cell.angle_beta   90.00
_cell.angle_gamma   90.00
#
_symmetry.space_group_name_H-M   'P 1'
#
loop_
_entity.id
_entity.type
_entity.pdbx_description
1 polymer ?
#
loop_
_entity_poly.entity_id
_entity_poly.type
_entity_poly.pdbx_seq_one_letter_code
_entity_poly.pdbx_strand_id
1 'polypeptide(L)'
;MSKTVDEFMQKATKRFSCGFASKRAKKSLIRAFTASSSQDAAQEKELFEKIVDSVMLTKEGRDTMKALSKLGYSFAFEKGDFGGFCSPEDKKIVINPSFGFEYMLQTAVHEGRHAIQFSMENPNAPESVKTNVASYLRKARAIEADAVAHEMAFVYECRKALPAVYREAEKQDLPMFRAYVDEMDKSGDQKKAMQACFAAWYECDSYRDFYDKWNKDDIKTFCDWAKKEKAPDCFTKEYSAEDVLKMCVYKDKPYMTADFLNTGKAFSVTRKDKEDFLSMMKLYSIVVRGATADKSVSQMRERTASGELLPDRKETTKTTALVSSVLNRKER
;
A
#
# COMPACT_ATOMS: atom_id res chain seq x y z
N MET A 1 -23.02 55.02 7.56
CA MET A 1 -22.98 53.58 7.24
C MET A 1 -24.33 52.99 7.64
N SER A 2 -24.94 52.15 6.81
CA SER A 2 -26.28 51.62 7.10
C SER A 2 -26.23 50.62 8.26
N LYS A 3 -27.26 50.62 9.11
CA LYS A 3 -27.42 49.68 10.25
C LYS A 3 -27.16 48.21 9.88
N THR A 4 -27.40 47.84 8.62
CA THR A 4 -27.15 46.51 8.05
C THR A 4 -25.68 46.11 7.94
N VAL A 5 -24.75 47.05 7.80
CA VAL A 5 -23.29 46.75 7.76
C VAL A 5 -22.76 46.49 9.17
N ASP A 6 -23.20 47.26 10.15
CA ASP A 6 -22.80 47.09 11.55
C ASP A 6 -23.33 45.76 12.13
N GLU A 7 -24.55 45.35 11.77
CA GLU A 7 -25.12 44.04 12.15
C GLU A 7 -24.39 42.85 11.50
N PHE A 8 -23.84 43.03 10.29
CA PHE A 8 -23.03 41.99 9.63
C PHE A 8 -21.66 41.83 10.32
N MET A 9 -21.04 42.93 10.74
CA MET A 9 -19.75 42.94 11.43
C MET A 9 -19.84 42.49 12.90
N GLN A 10 -21.02 42.59 13.53
CA GLN A 10 -21.28 42.11 14.89
C GLN A 10 -21.68 40.63 14.99
N LYS A 11 -21.96 39.95 13.86
CA LYS A 11 -22.15 38.50 13.89
C LYS A 11 -20.80 37.83 14.18
N ALA A 12 -20.68 37.26 15.38
CA ALA A 12 -19.56 36.43 15.78
C ALA A 12 -19.19 35.50 14.62
N THR A 13 -18.00 35.71 14.04
CA THR A 13 -17.45 34.83 13.01
C THR A 13 -17.53 33.41 13.55
N LYS A 14 -18.43 32.58 12.98
CA LYS A 14 -18.50 31.16 13.29
C LYS A 14 -17.12 30.59 12.99
N ARG A 15 -16.31 30.38 14.04
CA ARG A 15 -15.04 29.68 13.91
C ARG A 15 -15.37 28.26 13.50
N PHE A 16 -15.18 27.95 12.23
CA PHE A 16 -15.43 26.62 11.70
C PHE A 16 -14.56 25.60 12.44
N SER A 17 -15.19 24.59 13.04
CA SER A 17 -14.55 23.51 13.80
C SER A 17 -13.44 22.80 13.01
N CYS A 18 -13.56 22.77 11.69
CA CYS A 18 -12.59 22.16 10.78
C CYS A 18 -11.21 22.83 10.81
N GLY A 19 -11.14 24.16 11.00
CA GLY A 19 -9.87 24.90 11.08
C GLY A 19 -9.13 24.68 12.40
N PHE A 20 -9.88 24.50 13.49
CA PHE A 20 -9.30 24.25 14.82
C PHE A 20 -8.68 22.85 14.91
N ALA A 21 -9.38 21.83 14.37
CA ALA A 21 -8.86 20.46 14.32
C ALA A 21 -7.55 20.37 13.51
N SER A 22 -7.49 21.03 12.35
CA SER A 22 -6.26 21.10 11.53
C SER A 22 -5.11 21.75 12.29
N LYS A 23 -5.33 22.90 12.95
CA LYS A 23 -4.29 23.58 13.74
C LYS A 23 -3.79 22.71 14.90
N ARG A 24 -4.69 21.99 15.57
CA ARG A 24 -4.32 21.06 16.65
C ARG A 24 -3.48 19.89 16.12
N ALA A 25 -3.89 19.30 15.00
CA ALA A 25 -3.15 18.22 14.36
C ALA A 25 -1.73 18.65 13.99
N LYS A 26 -1.59 19.79 13.29
CA LYS A 26 -0.29 20.39 12.95
C LYS A 26 0.61 20.53 14.18
N LYS A 27 0.11 21.20 15.23
CA LYS A 27 0.88 21.43 16.46
C LYS A 27 1.31 20.13 17.15
N SER A 28 0.45 19.11 17.12
CA SER A 28 0.74 17.80 17.70
C SER A 28 1.87 17.10 16.94
N LEU A 29 1.77 17.05 15.61
CA LEU A 29 2.76 16.37 14.75
C LEU A 29 4.13 17.04 14.82
N ILE A 30 4.18 18.38 14.75
CA ILE A 30 5.43 19.13 14.86
C ILE A 30 6.12 18.88 16.20
N ARG A 31 5.36 18.73 17.29
CA ARG A 31 5.92 18.41 18.60
C ARG A 31 6.44 16.97 18.66
N ALA A 32 5.79 16.05 17.94
CA ALA A 32 6.16 14.64 17.87
C ALA A 32 7.28 14.37 16.86
N PHE A 33 7.80 15.40 16.17
CA PHE A 33 8.94 15.25 15.28
C PHE A 33 10.23 14.98 16.06
N THR A 34 10.98 13.99 15.62
CA THR A 34 12.29 13.63 16.16
C THR A 34 13.35 13.89 15.09
N ALA A 35 14.26 14.82 15.37
CA ALA A 35 15.38 15.10 14.49
C ALA A 35 16.39 13.95 14.46
N SER A 36 17.12 13.82 13.36
CA SER A 36 18.19 12.83 13.18
C SER A 36 19.39 13.08 14.09
N SER A 37 19.67 14.34 14.42
CA SER A 37 20.74 14.76 15.33
C SER A 37 20.37 16.05 16.08
N SER A 38 21.06 16.33 17.20
CA SER A 38 20.89 17.61 17.91
C SER A 38 21.40 18.81 17.11
N GLN A 39 22.38 18.59 16.24
CA GLN A 39 22.98 19.62 15.39
C GLN A 39 22.00 20.07 14.29
N ASP A 40 21.27 19.12 13.71
CA ASP A 40 20.36 19.39 12.57
C ASP A 40 18.93 19.74 13.03
N ALA A 41 18.64 19.61 14.33
CA ALA A 41 17.28 19.67 14.88
C ALA A 41 16.48 20.92 14.50
N ALA A 42 17.11 22.10 14.47
CA ALA A 42 16.43 23.34 14.11
C ALA A 42 16.02 23.34 12.62
N GLN A 43 16.96 22.99 11.74
CA GLN A 43 16.75 22.95 10.29
C GLN A 43 15.76 21.86 9.88
N GLU A 44 15.90 20.66 10.45
CA GLU A 44 15.00 19.55 10.16
C GLU A 44 13.58 19.83 10.64
N LYS A 45 13.44 20.47 11.81
CA LYS A 45 12.13 20.89 12.30
C LYS A 45 11.49 21.92 11.39
N GLU A 46 12.24 22.93 10.92
CA GLU A 46 11.72 23.91 9.96
C GLU A 46 11.28 23.23 8.65
N LEU A 47 12.10 22.31 8.12
CA LEU A 47 11.76 21.52 6.94
C LEU A 47 10.49 20.68 7.16
N PHE A 48 10.39 19.99 8.30
CA PHE A 48 9.21 19.20 8.64
C PHE A 48 7.96 20.07 8.81
N GLU A 49 8.07 21.23 9.44
CA GLU A 49 6.97 22.21 9.53
C GLU A 49 6.48 22.61 8.14
N LYS A 50 7.39 22.84 7.20
CA LYS A 50 7.08 23.14 5.80
C LYS A 50 6.40 21.97 5.08
N ILE A 51 6.83 20.73 5.35
CA ILE A 51 6.17 19.51 4.83
C ILE A 51 4.73 19.45 5.32
N VAL A 52 4.50 19.56 6.63
CA VAL A 52 3.15 19.49 7.21
C VAL A 52 2.26 20.59 6.64
N ASP A 53 2.75 21.83 6.55
CA ASP A 53 1.99 22.93 5.97
C ASP A 53 1.61 22.67 4.51
N SER A 54 2.54 22.16 3.72
CA SER A 54 2.33 21.90 2.30
C SER A 54 1.34 20.75 2.08
N VAL A 55 1.49 19.62 2.79
CA VAL A 55 0.56 18.49 2.70
C VAL A 55 -0.86 18.94 3.08
N MET A 56 -1.00 19.76 4.13
CA MET A 56 -2.29 20.25 4.61
C MET A 56 -2.97 21.31 3.72
N LEU A 57 -2.38 21.72 2.59
CA LEU A 57 -3.07 22.56 1.60
C LEU A 57 -4.18 21.79 0.86
N THR A 58 -4.04 20.48 0.74
CA THR A 58 -5.00 19.57 0.09
C THR A 58 -5.99 18.99 1.10
N LYS A 59 -7.15 18.49 0.64
CA LYS A 59 -8.10 17.81 1.52
C LYS A 59 -7.54 16.46 1.95
N GLU A 60 -7.02 15.67 1.02
CA GLU A 60 -6.45 14.35 1.33
C GLU A 60 -5.28 14.45 2.31
N GLY A 61 -4.36 15.40 2.10
CA GLY A 61 -3.27 15.65 3.03
C GLY A 61 -3.73 16.12 4.42
N ARG A 62 -4.79 16.94 4.52
CA ARG A 62 -5.37 17.31 5.83
C ARG A 62 -5.97 16.11 6.55
N ASP A 63 -6.67 15.25 5.84
CA ASP A 63 -7.35 14.11 6.43
C ASP A 63 -6.31 13.10 6.94
N THR A 64 -5.24 12.84 6.17
CA THR A 64 -4.08 12.03 6.61
C THR A 64 -3.42 12.62 7.85
N MET A 65 -3.02 13.89 7.84
CA MET A 65 -2.33 14.51 8.99
C MET A 65 -3.19 14.54 10.26
N LYS A 66 -4.51 14.72 10.14
CA LYS A 66 -5.43 14.61 11.28
C LYS A 66 -5.52 13.20 11.83
N ALA A 67 -5.60 12.19 10.95
CA ALA A 67 -5.65 10.80 11.36
C ALA A 67 -4.38 10.39 12.10
N LEU A 68 -3.20 10.73 11.55
CA LEU A 68 -1.91 10.46 12.18
C LEU A 68 -1.78 11.13 13.55
N SER A 69 -2.17 12.40 13.65
CA SER A 69 -2.19 13.11 14.93
C SER A 69 -3.10 12.44 15.96
N LYS A 70 -4.25 11.90 15.54
CA LYS A 70 -5.19 11.20 16.44
C LYS A 70 -4.65 9.83 16.87
N LEU A 71 -3.99 9.11 15.97
CA LEU A 71 -3.38 7.81 16.23
C LEU A 71 -2.11 7.91 17.09
N GLY A 72 -1.54 9.11 17.19
CA GLY A 72 -0.36 9.39 18.01
C GLY A 72 0.95 9.05 17.30
N TYR A 73 0.99 9.15 15.97
CA TYR A 73 2.21 8.92 15.21
C TYR A 73 3.19 10.08 15.33
N SER A 74 4.48 9.73 15.30
CA SER A 74 5.64 10.61 15.24
C SER A 74 6.27 10.59 13.85
N PHE A 75 7.12 11.58 13.57
CA PHE A 75 7.90 11.66 12.34
C PHE A 75 9.39 11.78 12.64
N ALA A 76 10.23 11.24 11.76
CA ALA A 76 11.67 11.48 11.79
C ALA A 76 12.26 11.49 10.37
N PHE A 77 13.48 12.01 10.25
CA PHE A 77 14.27 11.90 9.04
C PHE A 77 15.37 10.87 9.18
N GLU A 78 15.56 10.09 8.11
CA GLU A 78 16.64 9.12 8.00
C GLU A 78 17.10 9.05 6.54
N LYS A 79 18.42 8.98 6.33
CA LYS A 79 18.99 8.84 4.99
C LYS A 79 19.33 7.37 4.74
N GLY A 80 18.94 6.87 3.59
CA GLY A 80 19.27 5.53 3.12
C GLY A 80 18.88 5.32 1.66
N ASP A 81 18.83 4.06 1.24
CA ASP A 81 18.39 3.64 -0.10
C ASP A 81 16.88 3.32 -0.12
N PHE A 82 16.08 4.24 0.43
CA PHE A 82 14.62 4.14 0.55
C PHE A 82 13.99 5.53 0.56
N GLY A 83 12.76 5.67 0.08
CA GLY A 83 12.03 6.95 0.08
C GLY A 83 11.45 7.33 1.46
N GLY A 84 10.95 6.34 2.19
CA GLY A 84 10.41 6.43 3.53
C GLY A 84 9.95 5.05 3.99
N PHE A 85 9.48 4.97 5.24
CA PHE A 85 8.79 3.79 5.75
C PHE A 85 7.93 4.15 6.97
N CYS A 86 6.89 3.37 7.20
CA CYS A 86 6.12 3.36 8.43
C CYS A 86 6.60 2.23 9.35
N SER A 87 6.93 2.55 10.61
CA SER A 87 7.05 1.59 11.72
C SER A 87 5.77 1.67 12.56
N PRO A 88 4.81 0.73 12.38
CA PRO A 88 3.54 0.76 13.11
C PRO A 88 3.73 0.49 14.61
N GLU A 89 4.68 -0.37 14.97
CA GLU A 89 4.99 -0.74 16.36
C GLU A 89 5.51 0.46 17.16
N ASP A 90 6.42 1.25 16.57
CA ASP A 90 6.96 2.45 17.20
C ASP A 90 6.06 3.69 17.01
N LYS A 91 4.96 3.54 16.27
CA LYS A 91 4.12 4.65 15.77
C LYS A 91 4.98 5.78 15.17
N LYS A 92 5.86 5.42 14.25
CA LYS A 92 6.84 6.31 13.66
C LYS A 92 6.79 6.24 12.14
N ILE A 93 6.74 7.41 11.50
CA ILE A 93 6.92 7.54 10.06
C ILE A 93 8.29 8.14 9.81
N VAL A 94 9.07 7.51 8.93
CA VAL A 94 10.38 7.97 8.53
C VAL A 94 10.31 8.46 7.09
N ILE A 95 10.83 9.66 6.84
CA ILE A 95 10.91 10.28 5.52
C ILE A 95 12.38 10.48 5.17
N ASN A 96 12.79 10.11 3.96
CA ASN A 96 14.14 10.35 3.52
C ASN A 96 14.30 11.76 2.91
N PRO A 97 15.10 12.65 3.53
CA PRO A 97 15.24 14.02 3.06
C PRO A 97 16.04 14.15 1.75
N SER A 98 16.69 13.08 1.27
CA SER A 98 17.51 13.09 0.06
C SER A 98 16.73 13.02 -1.25
N PHE A 99 15.42 12.74 -1.21
CA PHE A 99 14.59 12.51 -2.42
C PHE A 99 13.89 13.78 -2.96
N GLY A 100 14.19 14.95 -2.39
CA GLY A 100 13.61 16.24 -2.83
C GLY A 100 12.26 16.54 -2.18
N PHE A 101 11.88 17.82 -2.19
CA PHE A 101 10.75 18.32 -1.40
C PHE A 101 9.41 17.75 -1.88
N GLU A 102 9.17 17.75 -3.19
CA GLU A 102 7.94 17.25 -3.80
C GLU A 102 7.71 15.76 -3.54
N TYR A 103 8.78 14.96 -3.54
CA TYR A 103 8.71 13.54 -3.22
C TYR A 103 8.43 13.31 -1.73
N MET A 104 9.09 14.08 -0.84
CA MET A 104 8.81 14.01 0.60
C MET A 104 7.33 14.25 0.95
N LEU A 105 6.63 15.12 0.21
CA LEU A 105 5.20 15.35 0.43
C LEU A 105 4.35 14.12 0.06
N GLN A 106 4.70 13.44 -1.03
CA GLN A 106 4.07 12.19 -1.47
C GLN A 106 4.34 11.08 -0.46
N THR A 107 5.60 10.88 -0.06
CA THR A 107 6.00 9.93 0.98
C THR A 107 5.25 10.14 2.29
N ALA A 108 5.08 11.39 2.74
CA ALA A 108 4.37 11.69 3.97
C ALA A 108 2.90 11.22 3.95
N VAL A 109 2.25 11.26 2.78
CA VAL A 109 0.89 10.76 2.60
C VAL A 109 0.86 9.25 2.43
N HIS A 110 1.81 8.68 1.66
CA HIS A 110 1.95 7.25 1.43
C HIS A 110 2.20 6.48 2.74
N GLU A 111 3.26 6.82 3.47
CA GLU A 111 3.58 6.19 4.75
C GLU A 111 2.55 6.53 5.82
N GLY A 112 1.96 7.72 5.72
CA GLY A 112 0.80 8.09 6.53
C GLY A 112 -0.39 7.15 6.31
N ARG A 113 -0.57 6.64 5.09
CA ARG A 113 -1.64 5.70 4.77
C ARG A 113 -1.36 4.33 5.39
N HIS A 114 -0.13 3.83 5.34
CA HIS A 114 0.29 2.61 6.04
C HIS A 114 -0.04 2.68 7.54
N ALA A 115 0.33 3.77 8.21
CA ALA A 115 0.01 4.00 9.62
C ALA A 115 -1.50 3.90 9.93
N ILE A 116 -2.34 4.45 9.04
CA ILE A 116 -3.81 4.39 9.16
C ILE A 116 -4.29 2.95 8.93
N GLN A 117 -3.81 2.26 7.88
CA GLN A 117 -4.15 0.88 7.57
C GLN A 117 -3.86 -0.06 8.74
N PHE A 118 -2.65 -0.04 9.30
CA PHE A 118 -2.30 -0.89 10.45
C PHE A 118 -3.12 -0.58 11.70
N SER A 119 -3.63 0.64 11.87
CA SER A 119 -4.57 0.96 12.96
C SER A 119 -5.96 0.35 12.78
N MET A 120 -6.30 -0.08 11.57
CA MET A 120 -7.58 -0.71 11.21
C MET A 120 -7.46 -2.23 11.07
N GLU A 121 -6.26 -2.79 11.25
CA GLU A 121 -6.05 -4.23 11.16
C GLU A 121 -6.89 -4.97 12.20
N ASN A 122 -7.46 -6.11 11.80
CA ASN A 122 -8.27 -6.92 12.69
C ASN A 122 -7.44 -7.32 13.93
N PRO A 123 -7.91 -7.11 15.18
CA PRO A 123 -7.18 -7.52 16.37
C PRO A 123 -6.86 -9.02 16.44
N ASN A 124 -7.59 -9.85 15.69
CA ASN A 124 -7.36 -11.28 15.54
C ASN A 124 -6.60 -11.65 14.26
N ALA A 125 -6.02 -10.66 13.55
CA ALA A 125 -5.18 -10.92 12.39
C ALA A 125 -3.99 -11.79 12.81
N PRO A 126 -3.62 -12.79 11.98
CA PRO A 126 -2.46 -13.59 12.27
C PRO A 126 -1.18 -12.74 12.25
N GLU A 127 -0.26 -13.03 13.16
CA GLU A 127 1.11 -12.50 13.09
C GLU A 127 1.71 -12.79 11.72
N SER A 128 2.54 -11.88 11.19
CA SER A 128 3.15 -12.00 9.86
C SER A 128 3.85 -13.34 9.66
N VAL A 129 4.61 -13.80 10.66
CA VAL A 129 5.35 -15.08 10.64
C VAL A 129 4.43 -16.32 10.65
N LYS A 130 3.20 -16.19 11.15
CA LYS A 130 2.20 -17.27 11.19
C LYS A 130 1.32 -17.26 9.93
N THR A 131 1.32 -16.18 9.17
CA THR A 131 0.49 -16.02 7.97
C THR A 131 1.07 -16.87 6.83
N ASN A 132 0.22 -17.63 6.14
CA ASN A 132 0.63 -18.43 5.00
C ASN A 132 1.08 -17.53 3.84
N VAL A 133 1.93 -18.06 2.95
CA VAL A 133 2.65 -17.24 1.97
C VAL A 133 1.71 -16.52 1.02
N ALA A 134 0.67 -17.19 0.50
CA ALA A 134 -0.27 -16.55 -0.41
C ALA A 134 -1.07 -15.42 0.24
N SER A 135 -1.46 -15.58 1.52
CA SER A 135 -2.17 -14.54 2.27
C SER A 135 -1.27 -13.35 2.59
N TYR A 136 0.00 -13.61 2.94
CA TYR A 136 0.99 -12.57 3.18
C TYR A 136 1.22 -11.71 1.92
N LEU A 137 1.46 -12.35 0.77
CA LEU A 137 1.61 -11.64 -0.51
C LEU A 137 0.36 -10.85 -0.89
N ARG A 138 -0.84 -11.42 -0.69
CA ARG A 138 -2.11 -10.72 -0.93
C ARG A 138 -2.23 -9.46 -0.06
N LYS A 139 -1.99 -9.59 1.25
CA LYS A 139 -2.03 -8.46 2.20
C LYS A 139 -1.04 -7.39 1.77
N ALA A 140 0.23 -7.74 1.62
CA ALA A 140 1.30 -6.81 1.30
C ALA A 140 1.00 -6.01 0.02
N ARG A 141 0.64 -6.69 -1.08
CA ARG A 141 0.31 -6.00 -2.34
C ARG A 141 -0.92 -5.10 -2.23
N ALA A 142 -1.95 -5.54 -1.51
CA ALA A 142 -3.19 -4.77 -1.39
C ALA A 142 -3.00 -3.48 -0.57
N ILE A 143 -2.24 -3.54 0.53
CA ILE A 143 -1.99 -2.34 1.34
C ILE A 143 -1.12 -1.32 0.59
N GLU A 144 -0.13 -1.77 -0.19
CA GLU A 144 0.68 -0.89 -1.05
C GLU A 144 -0.14 -0.27 -2.17
N ALA A 145 -0.97 -1.05 -2.87
CA ALA A 145 -1.84 -0.54 -3.91
C ALA A 145 -2.84 0.51 -3.38
N ASP A 146 -3.35 0.31 -2.15
CA ASP A 146 -4.18 1.32 -1.47
C ASP A 146 -3.37 2.57 -1.07
N ALA A 147 -2.16 2.40 -0.53
CA ALA A 147 -1.29 3.53 -0.20
C ALA A 147 -1.03 4.42 -1.43
N VAL A 148 -0.69 3.82 -2.57
CA VAL A 148 -0.51 4.51 -3.84
C VAL A 148 -1.82 5.19 -4.31
N ALA A 149 -2.99 4.56 -4.14
CA ALA A 149 -4.26 5.18 -4.53
C ALA A 149 -4.59 6.45 -3.72
N HIS A 150 -4.31 6.46 -2.41
CA HIS A 150 -4.47 7.65 -1.56
C HIS A 150 -3.41 8.71 -1.88
N GLU A 151 -2.18 8.29 -2.18
CA GLU A 151 -1.12 9.18 -2.66
C GLU A 151 -1.52 9.87 -3.98
N MET A 152 -2.06 9.13 -4.96
CA MET A 152 -2.50 9.70 -6.23
C MET A 152 -3.68 10.66 -6.07
N ALA A 153 -4.56 10.42 -5.10
CA ALA A 153 -5.61 11.37 -4.74
C ALA A 153 -5.04 12.69 -4.21
N PHE A 154 -4.03 12.63 -3.33
CA PHE A 154 -3.29 13.80 -2.88
C PHE A 154 -2.59 14.52 -4.05
N VAL A 155 -1.86 13.78 -4.89
CA VAL A 155 -1.13 14.33 -6.05
C VAL A 155 -2.09 15.04 -7.00
N TYR A 156 -3.27 14.47 -7.29
CA TYR A 156 -4.27 15.09 -8.15
C TYR A 156 -4.77 16.43 -7.57
N GLU A 157 -5.01 16.51 -6.27
CA GLU A 157 -5.35 17.78 -5.60
C GLU A 157 -4.21 18.81 -5.67
N CYS A 158 -2.95 18.36 -5.65
CA CYS A 158 -1.78 19.21 -5.83
C CYS A 158 -1.71 19.90 -7.20
N ARG A 159 -2.40 19.40 -8.24
CA ARG A 159 -2.46 20.07 -9.56
C ARG A 159 -2.80 21.56 -9.46
N LYS A 160 -3.63 21.94 -8.49
CA LYS A 160 -3.99 23.35 -8.21
C LYS A 160 -3.21 23.94 -7.03
N ALA A 161 -3.06 23.19 -5.94
CA ALA A 161 -2.49 23.73 -4.69
C ALA A 161 -0.96 23.78 -4.69
N LEU A 162 -0.31 22.77 -5.28
CA LEU A 162 1.15 22.60 -5.31
C LEU A 162 1.58 21.99 -6.66
N PRO A 163 1.50 22.77 -7.77
CA PRO A 163 1.66 22.20 -9.12
C PRO A 163 2.99 21.50 -9.39
N ALA A 164 4.04 21.80 -8.62
CA ALA A 164 5.33 21.11 -8.71
C ALA A 164 5.24 19.62 -8.34
N VAL A 165 4.44 19.27 -7.32
CA VAL A 165 4.21 17.87 -6.90
C VAL A 165 3.54 17.09 -8.01
N TYR A 166 2.48 17.66 -8.60
CA TYR A 166 1.76 17.03 -9.72
C TYR A 166 2.67 16.80 -10.93
N ARG A 167 3.45 17.81 -11.32
CA ARG A 167 4.41 17.69 -12.43
C ARG A 167 5.48 16.65 -12.17
N GLU A 168 5.90 16.46 -10.93
CA GLU A 168 6.92 15.45 -10.61
C GLU A 168 6.36 14.04 -10.78
N ALA A 169 5.13 13.79 -10.31
CA ALA A 169 4.44 12.52 -10.56
C ALA A 169 4.15 12.29 -12.05
N GLU A 170 3.75 13.35 -12.77
CA GLU A 170 3.50 13.30 -14.22
C GLU A 170 4.75 12.90 -15.01
N LYS A 171 5.93 13.41 -14.66
CA LYS A 171 7.19 13.02 -15.31
C LYS A 171 7.56 11.54 -15.11
N GLN A 172 7.19 10.97 -13.96
CA GLN A 172 7.46 9.54 -13.69
C GLN A 172 6.56 8.63 -14.54
N ASP A 173 5.42 9.14 -15.02
CA ASP A 173 4.47 8.48 -15.93
C ASP A 173 4.10 7.04 -15.52
N LEU A 174 4.01 6.80 -14.21
CA LEU A 174 3.65 5.49 -13.70
C LEU A 174 2.21 5.13 -14.11
N PRO A 175 1.92 3.85 -14.43
CA PRO A 175 0.56 3.42 -14.80
C PRO A 175 -0.52 3.84 -13.80
N MET A 176 -0.20 3.81 -12.50
CA MET A 176 -1.09 4.20 -11.41
C MET A 176 -1.49 5.68 -11.48
N PHE A 177 -0.54 6.56 -11.78
CA PHE A 177 -0.79 7.99 -11.96
C PHE A 177 -1.76 8.24 -13.12
N ARG A 178 -1.46 7.66 -14.29
CA ARG A 178 -2.32 7.79 -15.49
C ARG A 178 -3.72 7.26 -15.23
N ALA A 179 -3.84 6.05 -14.68
CA ALA A 179 -5.13 5.44 -14.40
C ALA A 179 -5.98 6.28 -13.44
N TYR A 180 -5.37 6.88 -12.42
CA TYR A 180 -6.06 7.79 -11.51
C TYR A 180 -6.52 9.07 -12.22
N VAL A 181 -5.60 9.75 -12.92
CA VAL A 181 -5.87 11.04 -13.59
C VAL A 181 -6.93 10.87 -14.67
N ASP A 182 -6.81 9.86 -15.53
CA ASP A 182 -7.74 9.61 -16.64
C ASP A 182 -9.16 9.35 -16.13
N GLU A 183 -9.31 8.50 -15.09
CA GLU A 183 -10.64 8.20 -14.55
C GLU A 183 -11.21 9.40 -13.76
N MET A 184 -10.38 10.20 -13.08
CA MET A 184 -10.83 11.45 -12.45
C MET A 184 -11.31 12.47 -13.49
N ASP A 185 -10.53 12.72 -14.53
CA ASP A 185 -10.86 13.72 -15.55
C ASP A 185 -12.08 13.30 -16.38
N LYS A 186 -12.26 11.99 -16.58
CA LYS A 186 -13.42 11.41 -17.27
C LYS A 186 -14.70 11.41 -16.42
N SER A 187 -14.61 10.99 -15.16
CA SER A 187 -15.80 10.67 -14.35
C SER A 187 -16.10 11.67 -13.23
N GLY A 188 -15.09 12.40 -12.75
CA GLY A 188 -15.17 13.21 -11.53
C GLY A 188 -15.36 12.39 -10.24
N ASP A 189 -15.29 11.06 -10.30
CA ASP A 189 -15.53 10.16 -9.17
C ASP A 189 -14.23 9.62 -8.58
N GLN A 190 -13.83 10.18 -7.44
CA GLN A 190 -12.62 9.77 -6.71
C GLN A 190 -12.61 8.29 -6.35
N LYS A 191 -13.76 7.68 -6.04
CA LYS A 191 -13.80 6.25 -5.72
C LYS A 191 -13.40 5.44 -6.95
N LYS A 192 -13.93 5.77 -8.13
CA LYS A 192 -13.58 5.07 -9.38
C LYS A 192 -12.12 5.28 -9.76
N ALA A 193 -11.61 6.50 -9.60
CA ALA A 193 -10.20 6.77 -9.85
C ALA A 193 -9.26 6.00 -8.91
N MET A 194 -9.60 5.90 -7.62
CA MET A 194 -8.86 5.06 -6.68
C MET A 194 -8.92 3.58 -7.08
N GLN A 195 -10.07 3.07 -7.51
CA GLN A 195 -10.20 1.69 -8.01
C GLN A 195 -9.32 1.44 -9.25
N ALA A 196 -9.29 2.39 -10.19
CA ALA A 196 -8.46 2.31 -11.40
C ALA A 196 -6.95 2.33 -11.05
N CYS A 197 -6.54 3.24 -10.16
CA CYS A 197 -5.18 3.31 -9.65
C CYS A 197 -4.75 2.02 -8.94
N PHE A 198 -5.60 1.50 -8.04
CA PHE A 198 -5.35 0.25 -7.31
C PHE A 198 -5.17 -0.92 -8.28
N ALA A 199 -6.00 -1.02 -9.32
CA ALA A 199 -5.88 -2.07 -10.31
C ALA A 199 -4.60 -1.93 -11.15
N ALA A 200 -4.26 -0.72 -11.58
CA ALA A 200 -3.07 -0.42 -12.38
C ALA A 200 -1.76 -0.76 -11.64
N TRP A 201 -1.74 -0.72 -10.31
CA TRP A 201 -0.59 -1.15 -9.51
C TRP A 201 -0.14 -2.58 -9.84
N TYR A 202 -1.09 -3.49 -10.02
CA TYR A 202 -0.80 -4.90 -10.34
C TYR A 202 -0.30 -5.11 -11.78
N GLU A 203 -0.47 -4.11 -12.64
CA GLU A 203 -0.03 -4.11 -14.03
C GLU A 203 1.33 -3.43 -14.22
N CYS A 204 1.85 -2.75 -13.19
CA CYS A 204 3.17 -2.15 -13.23
C CYS A 204 4.23 -3.20 -12.84
N ASP A 205 4.78 -3.89 -13.84
CA ASP A 205 5.70 -5.02 -13.61
C ASP A 205 6.91 -4.64 -12.74
N SER A 206 7.57 -3.50 -13.03
CA SER A 206 8.74 -3.05 -12.28
C SER A 206 8.41 -2.79 -10.80
N TYR A 207 7.26 -2.17 -10.53
CA TYR A 207 6.83 -1.83 -9.18
C TYR A 207 6.40 -3.10 -8.43
N ARG A 208 5.55 -3.93 -9.04
CA ARG A 208 5.10 -5.21 -8.46
C ARG A 208 6.29 -6.14 -8.16
N ASP A 209 7.20 -6.31 -9.12
CA ASP A 209 8.30 -7.26 -8.98
C ASP A 209 9.35 -6.79 -7.95
N PHE A 210 9.51 -5.47 -7.78
CA PHE A 210 10.30 -4.90 -6.68
C PHE A 210 9.73 -5.29 -5.31
N TYR A 211 8.43 -5.10 -5.09
CA TYR A 211 7.77 -5.49 -3.84
C TYR A 211 7.70 -7.01 -3.66
N ASP A 212 7.47 -7.79 -4.73
CA ASP A 212 7.49 -9.26 -4.66
C ASP A 212 8.86 -9.77 -4.19
N LYS A 213 9.96 -9.15 -4.65
CA LYS A 213 11.31 -9.48 -4.20
C LYS A 213 11.49 -9.20 -2.71
N TRP A 214 11.09 -8.01 -2.24
CA TRP A 214 11.15 -7.68 -0.81
C TRP A 214 10.32 -8.63 0.05
N ASN A 215 9.08 -8.91 -0.34
CA ASN A 215 8.22 -9.86 0.37
C ASN A 215 8.82 -11.27 0.42
N LYS A 216 9.53 -11.69 -0.64
CA LYS A 216 10.23 -12.97 -0.68
C LYS A 216 11.41 -13.01 0.29
N ASP A 217 12.15 -11.91 0.42
CA ASP A 217 13.24 -11.79 1.38
C ASP A 217 12.72 -11.80 2.84
N ASP A 218 11.56 -11.19 3.10
CA ASP A 218 10.87 -11.26 4.39
C ASP A 218 10.43 -12.69 4.73
N ILE A 219 9.79 -13.38 3.77
CA ILE A 219 9.39 -14.79 3.94
C ILE A 219 10.62 -15.68 4.21
N LYS A 220 11.74 -15.42 3.53
CA LYS A 220 12.99 -16.13 3.80
C LYS A 220 13.47 -15.87 5.23
N THR A 221 13.42 -14.61 5.69
CA THR A 221 13.78 -14.22 7.06
C THR A 221 12.88 -14.92 8.09
N PHE A 222 11.58 -15.00 7.83
CA PHE A 222 10.64 -15.77 8.66
C PHE A 222 10.98 -17.25 8.70
N CYS A 223 11.32 -17.88 7.56
CA CYS A 223 11.79 -19.26 7.54
C CYS A 223 13.07 -19.47 8.36
N ASP A 224 14.04 -18.57 8.21
CA ASP A 224 15.32 -18.64 8.93
C ASP A 224 15.12 -18.50 10.44
N TRP A 225 14.28 -17.55 10.86
CA TRP A 225 13.85 -17.42 12.25
C TRP A 225 13.13 -18.68 12.76
N ALA A 226 12.14 -19.20 12.01
CA ALA A 226 11.35 -20.36 12.43
C ALA A 226 12.20 -21.62 12.60
N LYS A 227 13.21 -21.83 11.74
CA LYS A 227 14.19 -22.92 11.87
C LYS A 227 15.06 -22.75 13.11
N LYS A 228 15.53 -21.53 13.39
CA LYS A 228 16.36 -21.21 14.54
C LYS A 228 15.60 -21.43 15.86
N GLU A 229 14.38 -20.91 15.95
CA GLU A 229 13.54 -20.99 17.14
C GLU A 229 12.77 -22.32 17.25
N LYS A 230 12.89 -23.20 16.24
CA LYS A 230 12.16 -24.49 16.14
C LYS A 230 10.64 -24.31 16.26
N ALA A 231 10.10 -23.23 15.72
CA ALA A 231 8.68 -22.87 15.80
C ALA A 231 7.85 -23.65 14.76
N PRO A 232 6.95 -24.59 15.15
CA PRO A 232 6.25 -25.46 14.20
C PRO A 232 4.97 -24.86 13.62
N ASP A 233 4.53 -23.71 14.11
CA ASP A 233 3.24 -23.08 13.79
C ASP A 233 3.36 -21.90 12.79
N CYS A 234 4.54 -21.68 12.21
CA CYS A 234 4.75 -20.66 11.19
C CYS A 234 4.04 -21.01 9.88
N PHE A 235 3.57 -19.99 9.16
CA PHE A 235 2.86 -20.13 7.88
C PHE A 235 1.59 -21.02 7.93
N THR A 236 0.96 -21.18 9.10
CA THR A 236 -0.22 -22.04 9.29
C THR A 236 -1.57 -21.32 9.17
N LYS A 237 -1.58 -19.99 9.18
CA LYS A 237 -2.80 -19.18 9.27
C LYS A 237 -3.13 -18.52 7.94
N GLU A 238 -4.38 -18.63 7.53
CA GLU A 238 -4.91 -17.86 6.41
C GLU A 238 -5.32 -16.46 6.87
N TYR A 239 -5.15 -15.47 5.98
CA TYR A 239 -5.72 -14.14 6.16
C TYR A 239 -6.60 -13.80 4.96
N SER A 240 -7.90 -13.65 5.21
CA SER A 240 -8.92 -13.54 4.17
C SER A 240 -8.78 -12.25 3.35
N ALA A 241 -9.18 -12.29 2.09
CA ALA A 241 -9.19 -11.10 1.25
C ALA A 241 -10.14 -10.03 1.81
N GLU A 242 -11.25 -10.45 2.41
CA GLU A 242 -12.24 -9.59 3.06
C GLU A 242 -11.63 -8.85 4.26
N ASP A 243 -10.83 -9.52 5.08
CA ASP A 243 -10.15 -8.87 6.20
C ASP A 243 -9.07 -7.91 5.74
N VAL A 244 -8.28 -8.26 4.72
CA VAL A 244 -7.30 -7.36 4.10
C VAL A 244 -7.98 -6.08 3.59
N LEU A 245 -9.15 -6.21 2.96
CA LEU A 245 -9.89 -5.07 2.43
C LEU A 245 -10.47 -4.14 3.49
N LYS A 246 -10.60 -4.57 4.75
CA LYS A 246 -10.95 -3.67 5.87
C LYS A 246 -9.87 -2.63 6.13
N MET A 247 -8.63 -2.88 5.69
CA MET A 247 -7.55 -1.90 5.72
C MET A 247 -7.58 -1.00 4.49
N CYS A 248 -8.09 -1.47 3.34
CA CYS A 248 -8.11 -0.76 2.06
C CYS A 248 -9.43 0.02 1.86
N VAL A 249 -9.55 1.20 2.51
CA VAL A 249 -10.83 1.91 2.63
C VAL A 249 -10.82 3.30 2.01
N TYR A 250 -11.99 3.69 1.48
CA TYR A 250 -12.34 5.06 1.09
C TYR A 250 -13.60 5.46 1.85
N LYS A 251 -13.52 6.55 2.63
CA LYS A 251 -14.60 7.00 3.54
C LYS A 251 -15.10 5.86 4.44
N ASP A 252 -14.16 5.21 5.14
CA ASP A 252 -14.38 4.15 6.14
C ASP A 252 -15.02 2.86 5.58
N LYS A 253 -15.05 2.68 4.26
CA LYS A 253 -15.57 1.47 3.62
C LYS A 253 -14.59 0.91 2.60
N PRO A 254 -14.47 -0.43 2.49
CA PRO A 254 -13.73 -1.04 1.39
C PRO A 254 -14.24 -0.52 0.04
N TYR A 255 -13.32 -0.16 -0.85
CA TYR A 255 -13.66 0.27 -2.21
C TYR A 255 -13.25 -0.72 -3.28
N MET A 256 -12.49 -1.76 -2.92
CA MET A 256 -12.19 -2.92 -3.77
C MET A 256 -12.98 -4.15 -3.29
N THR A 257 -13.00 -5.23 -4.10
CA THR A 257 -13.72 -6.47 -3.80
C THR A 257 -12.76 -7.62 -3.52
N ALA A 258 -13.21 -8.60 -2.71
CA ALA A 258 -12.43 -9.81 -2.45
C ALA A 258 -12.17 -10.61 -3.72
N ASP A 259 -13.14 -10.64 -4.64
CA ASP A 259 -13.00 -11.25 -5.96
C ASP A 259 -11.82 -10.67 -6.74
N PHE A 260 -11.61 -9.34 -6.70
CA PHE A 260 -10.46 -8.72 -7.35
C PHE A 260 -9.14 -9.28 -6.79
N LEU A 261 -9.00 -9.37 -5.46
CA LEU A 261 -7.78 -9.86 -4.81
C LEU A 261 -7.54 -11.37 -4.98
N ASN A 262 -8.57 -12.13 -5.38
CA ASN A 262 -8.50 -13.58 -5.59
C ASN A 262 -8.47 -13.98 -7.07
N THR A 263 -8.44 -13.02 -8.00
CA THR A 263 -8.49 -13.30 -9.44
C THR A 263 -7.31 -12.71 -10.20
N GLY A 264 -7.13 -13.23 -11.42
CA GLY A 264 -6.27 -12.63 -12.43
C GLY A 264 -4.83 -12.35 -11.98
N LYS A 265 -4.36 -11.13 -12.27
CA LYS A 265 -3.02 -10.64 -11.97
C LYS A 265 -2.78 -10.45 -10.47
N ALA A 266 -3.81 -10.09 -9.70
CA ALA A 266 -3.67 -9.83 -8.26
C ALA A 266 -3.24 -11.07 -7.48
N PHE A 267 -3.80 -12.24 -7.83
CA PHE A 267 -3.50 -13.51 -7.20
C PHE A 267 -2.56 -14.39 -8.04
N SER A 268 -1.43 -13.82 -8.46
CA SER A 268 -0.45 -14.50 -9.30
C SER A 268 1.01 -14.37 -8.81
N VAL A 269 1.85 -15.32 -9.19
CA VAL A 269 3.31 -15.39 -8.96
C VAL A 269 4.03 -15.85 -10.23
N THR A 270 5.29 -15.48 -10.41
CA THR A 270 6.09 -16.12 -11.47
C THR A 270 6.26 -17.61 -11.16
N ARG A 271 6.48 -18.44 -12.19
CA ARG A 271 6.76 -19.87 -11.98
C ARG A 271 7.96 -20.08 -11.06
N LYS A 272 9.02 -19.31 -11.28
CA LYS A 272 10.24 -19.36 -10.47
C LYS A 272 9.94 -19.06 -9.00
N ASP A 273 9.22 -17.98 -8.71
CA ASP A 273 8.91 -17.63 -7.33
C ASP A 273 8.00 -18.67 -6.67
N LYS A 274 7.04 -19.22 -7.41
CA LYS A 274 6.21 -20.33 -6.93
C LYS A 274 7.05 -21.54 -6.50
N GLU A 275 8.01 -21.94 -7.33
CA GLU A 275 8.94 -23.04 -7.04
C GLU A 275 9.85 -22.72 -5.85
N ASP A 276 10.35 -21.48 -5.76
CA ASP A 276 11.20 -21.03 -4.66
C ASP A 276 10.43 -21.03 -3.32
N PHE A 277 9.21 -20.51 -3.29
CA PHE A 277 8.36 -20.53 -2.09
C PHE A 277 8.08 -21.96 -1.63
N LEU A 278 7.66 -22.84 -2.55
CA LEU A 278 7.41 -24.25 -2.22
C LEU A 278 8.67 -24.95 -1.69
N SER A 279 9.83 -24.63 -2.24
CA SER A 279 11.11 -25.17 -1.79
C SER A 279 11.50 -24.67 -0.39
N MET A 280 11.30 -23.38 -0.11
CA MET A 280 11.53 -22.79 1.22
C MET A 280 10.63 -23.44 2.28
N MET A 281 9.33 -23.58 1.98
CA MET A 281 8.36 -24.18 2.91
C MET A 281 8.66 -25.67 3.17
N LYS A 282 9.08 -26.41 2.15
CA LYS A 282 9.49 -27.81 2.29
C LYS A 282 10.74 -27.95 3.16
N LEU A 283 11.75 -27.10 2.96
CA LEU A 283 12.96 -27.13 3.76
C LEU A 283 12.66 -26.81 5.23
N TYR A 284 11.84 -25.78 5.48
CA TYR A 284 11.36 -25.45 6.83
C TYR A 284 10.70 -26.66 7.51
N SER A 285 9.77 -27.35 6.84
CA SER A 285 9.07 -28.50 7.44
C SER A 285 9.95 -29.72 7.69
N ILE A 286 11.04 -29.89 6.94
CA ILE A 286 12.02 -30.97 7.18
C ILE A 286 12.84 -30.68 8.44
N VAL A 287 13.24 -29.42 8.64
CA VAL A 287 14.14 -29.01 9.72
C VAL A 287 13.39 -28.89 11.05
N VAL A 288 12.14 -28.41 11.04
CA VAL A 288 11.37 -28.14 12.25
C VAL A 288 10.39 -29.28 12.53
N ARG A 289 10.64 -30.03 13.61
CA ARG A 289 9.77 -31.14 14.03
C ARG A 289 8.35 -30.64 14.32
N GLY A 290 7.35 -31.25 13.68
CA GLY A 290 5.93 -30.91 13.85
C GLY A 290 5.42 -29.80 12.93
N ALA A 291 6.31 -29.16 12.15
CA ALA A 291 5.91 -28.19 11.14
C ALA A 291 5.27 -28.86 9.92
N THR A 292 4.32 -28.17 9.29
CA THR A 292 3.73 -28.55 8.00
C THR A 292 4.20 -27.57 6.93
N ALA A 293 4.61 -28.08 5.77
CA ALA A 293 4.96 -27.22 4.64
C ALA A 293 3.71 -26.48 4.14
N ASP A 294 3.73 -25.15 4.18
CA ASP A 294 2.71 -24.34 3.52
C ASP A 294 2.71 -24.60 2.00
N LYS A 295 1.51 -24.75 1.45
CA LYS A 295 1.27 -24.99 0.01
C LYS A 295 0.35 -23.93 -0.59
N SER A 296 -0.01 -22.89 0.16
CA SER A 296 -0.97 -21.84 -0.24
C SER A 296 -0.66 -21.24 -1.62
N VAL A 297 0.62 -20.99 -1.94
CA VAL A 297 1.07 -20.49 -3.25
C VAL A 297 0.74 -21.40 -4.43
N SER A 298 0.42 -22.68 -4.18
CA SER A 298 -0.03 -23.61 -5.23
C SER A 298 -1.32 -23.14 -5.89
N GLN A 299 -2.17 -22.43 -5.14
CA GLN A 299 -3.44 -21.89 -5.60
C GLN A 299 -3.29 -20.60 -6.43
N MET A 300 -2.15 -19.93 -6.33
CA MET A 300 -1.89 -18.71 -7.10
C MET A 300 -1.64 -19.05 -8.57
N ARG A 301 -2.16 -18.20 -9.46
CA ARG A 301 -1.95 -18.26 -10.91
C ARG A 301 -0.46 -18.10 -11.23
N GLU A 302 0.03 -18.76 -12.27
CA GLU A 302 1.35 -18.47 -12.80
C GLU A 302 1.30 -17.29 -13.79
N ARG A 303 2.30 -16.43 -13.75
CA ARG A 303 2.49 -15.33 -14.72
C ARG A 303 3.89 -15.34 -15.36
N THR A 304 4.03 -14.67 -16.50
CA THR A 304 5.32 -14.30 -17.09
C THR A 304 5.99 -13.19 -16.28
N ALA A 305 7.25 -12.87 -16.60
CA ALA A 305 7.92 -11.70 -16.05
C ALA A 305 7.22 -10.39 -16.45
N SER A 306 6.60 -10.34 -17.63
CA SER A 306 5.82 -9.20 -18.13
C SER A 306 4.37 -9.14 -17.59
N GLY A 307 4.07 -9.87 -16.51
CA GLY A 307 2.76 -9.81 -15.86
C GLY A 307 1.62 -10.55 -16.58
N GLU A 308 1.88 -11.20 -17.72
CA GLU A 308 0.87 -11.96 -18.46
C GLU A 308 0.58 -13.29 -17.77
N LEU A 309 -0.70 -13.62 -17.61
CA LEU A 309 -1.09 -14.85 -16.96
C LEU A 309 -0.88 -16.05 -17.88
N LEU A 310 -0.26 -17.10 -17.35
CA LEU A 310 -0.10 -18.36 -18.06
C LEU A 310 -1.43 -19.16 -18.04
N PRO A 311 -1.67 -20.01 -19.06
CA PRO A 311 -2.81 -20.90 -19.09
C PRO A 311 -2.80 -21.88 -17.91
N ASP A 312 -3.97 -22.19 -17.37
CA ASP A 312 -4.08 -23.22 -16.34
C ASP A 312 -3.70 -24.59 -16.93
N ARG A 313 -2.78 -25.31 -16.28
CA ARG A 313 -2.29 -26.63 -16.72
C ARG A 313 -3.40 -27.69 -16.87
N LYS A 314 -4.64 -27.41 -16.44
CA LYS A 314 -5.80 -28.32 -16.55
C LYS A 314 -6.56 -28.21 -17.88
N GLU A 315 -6.32 -27.20 -18.72
CA GLU A 315 -7.01 -27.10 -20.02
C GLU A 315 -6.25 -27.76 -21.18
N THR A 316 -4.94 -27.94 -21.08
CA THR A 316 -4.14 -28.52 -22.17
C THR A 316 -4.32 -30.03 -22.37
N THR A 317 -5.06 -30.73 -21.51
CA THR A 317 -5.35 -32.16 -21.69
C THR A 317 -6.63 -32.43 -22.50
N LYS A 318 -7.54 -31.45 -22.66
CA LYS A 318 -8.77 -31.65 -23.45
C LYS A 318 -8.56 -31.37 -24.94
N THR A 319 -7.72 -30.40 -25.29
CA THR A 319 -7.50 -30.04 -26.71
C THR A 319 -6.68 -31.10 -27.45
N THR A 320 -5.70 -31.73 -26.80
CA THR A 320 -4.89 -32.81 -27.39
C THR A 320 -5.66 -34.13 -27.52
N ALA A 321 -6.66 -34.37 -26.67
CA ALA A 321 -7.56 -35.53 -26.76
C ALA A 321 -8.64 -35.38 -27.86
N LEU A 322 -9.04 -34.15 -28.18
CA LEU A 322 -9.96 -33.87 -29.29
C LEU A 322 -9.27 -33.96 -30.66
N VAL A 323 -8.01 -33.53 -30.78
CA VAL A 323 -7.27 -33.65 -32.05
C VAL A 323 -6.91 -35.11 -32.37
N SER A 324 -6.57 -35.93 -31.37
CA SER A 324 -6.29 -37.36 -31.59
C SER A 324 -7.53 -38.21 -31.91
N SER A 325 -8.70 -37.86 -31.36
CA SER A 325 -9.96 -38.57 -31.66
C SER A 325 -10.58 -38.20 -33.01
N VAL A 326 -10.28 -37.02 -33.55
CA VAL A 326 -10.69 -36.62 -34.91
C VAL A 326 -9.78 -37.22 -35.99
N LEU A 327 -8.49 -37.41 -35.70
CA LEU A 327 -7.56 -38.08 -36.62
C LEU A 327 -7.82 -39.60 -36.71
N ASN A 328 -8.14 -40.27 -35.59
CA ASN A 328 -8.45 -41.71 -35.58
C ASN A 328 -9.83 -42.09 -36.16
N ARG A 329 -10.69 -41.11 -36.48
CA ARG A 329 -11.99 -41.37 -37.13
C ARG A 329 -11.96 -41.24 -38.65
N LYS A 330 -10.84 -40.84 -39.25
CA LYS A 330 -10.68 -40.74 -40.71
C LYS A 330 -9.99 -41.95 -41.35
N GLU A 331 -9.63 -42.98 -40.57
CA GLU A 331 -8.96 -44.20 -41.06
C GLU A 331 -9.76 -45.50 -40.79
N ARG A 332 -11.09 -45.45 -40.74
CA ARG A 332 -11.94 -46.65 -40.71
C ARG A 332 -13.10 -46.59 -41.68
#